data_AF-A0A7C2K7S5-F1
#
_entry.id   AF-A0A7C2K7S5-F1
#
_cell.length_a   1.000
_cell.length_b   1.000
_cell.length_c   1.000
_cell.angle_alpha   90.00
_cell.angle_beta   90.00
_cell.angle_gamma   90.00
#
_symmetry.space_group_name_H-M   'P 1'
#
loop_
_entity.id
_entity.type
_entity.pdbx_description
1 polymer ?
#
loop_
_entity_poly.entity_id
_entity_poly.type
_entity_poly.pdbx_seq_one_letter_code
_entity_poly.pdbx_strand_id
1 'polypeptide(L)'
;MLRRVWFAGVLAAAALALLVAPGLAKGPPQKVTIEGPGLAVPIEITDPATLESLGMTMLEDVDSKISGPGTLSAVYLVTRYYQDGARYIPFDQVLYARQAESDRPLVYYVGIVNGWSEFDGRWFNATADGAAAMESVLGKAVVAASAEAESAPAPAEQPAEPAAIASVQPKSAPSPLSVALLGATLAGGFAAGWLLRPRVPRAANLRRA
;
A
#
# COMPACT_ATOMS: atom_id res chain seq x y z
N MET A 1 -36.88 -26.50 36.52
CA MET A 1 -36.99 -25.90 35.17
C MET A 1 -36.01 -24.73 34.95
N LEU A 2 -35.76 -23.87 35.95
CA LEU A 2 -34.89 -22.68 35.83
C LEU A 2 -33.44 -22.95 35.36
N ARG A 3 -32.83 -24.07 35.77
CA ARG A 3 -31.44 -24.44 35.38
C ARG A 3 -31.30 -24.76 33.88
N ARG A 4 -32.36 -25.24 33.21
CA ARG A 4 -32.29 -25.62 31.78
C ARG A 4 -32.32 -24.41 30.85
N VAL A 5 -32.98 -23.32 31.25
CA VAL A 5 -33.06 -22.06 30.47
C VAL A 5 -31.71 -21.34 30.47
N TRP A 6 -30.97 -21.40 31.58
CA TRP A 6 -29.65 -20.81 31.71
C TRP A 6 -28.60 -21.45 30.78
N PHE A 7 -28.59 -22.79 30.68
CA PHE A 7 -27.67 -23.49 29.77
C PHE A 7 -27.94 -23.17 28.30
N ALA A 8 -29.21 -23.06 27.90
CA ALA A 8 -29.56 -22.69 26.52
C ALA A 8 -29.10 -21.26 26.17
N GLY A 9 -29.21 -20.31 27.10
CA GLY A 9 -28.74 -18.93 26.90
C GLY A 9 -27.22 -18.83 26.74
N VAL A 10 -26.45 -19.55 27.55
CA VAL A 10 -24.98 -19.57 27.46
C VAL A 10 -24.50 -20.21 26.16
N LEU A 11 -25.14 -21.30 25.73
CA LEU A 11 -24.81 -21.95 24.45
C LEU A 11 -25.13 -21.07 23.24
N ALA A 12 -26.27 -20.37 23.25
CA ALA A 12 -26.63 -19.44 22.19
C ALA A 12 -25.68 -18.24 22.12
N ALA A 13 -25.26 -17.70 23.28
CA ALA A 13 -24.27 -16.62 23.33
C ALA A 13 -22.88 -17.07 22.85
N ALA A 14 -22.44 -18.29 23.20
CA ALA A 14 -21.18 -18.85 22.74
C ALA A 14 -21.19 -19.13 21.21
N ALA A 15 -22.29 -19.64 20.67
CA ALA A 15 -22.47 -19.85 19.24
C ALA A 15 -22.49 -18.51 18.46
N LEU A 16 -23.08 -17.46 19.04
CA LEU A 16 -23.07 -16.13 18.43
C LEU A 16 -21.68 -15.48 18.48
N ALA A 17 -20.88 -15.73 19.53
CA ALA A 17 -19.50 -15.25 19.62
C ALA A 17 -18.58 -15.92 18.58
N LEU A 18 -18.84 -17.18 18.21
CA LEU A 18 -18.11 -17.89 17.14
C LEU A 18 -18.35 -17.32 15.73
N LEU A 19 -19.45 -16.57 15.52
CA LEU A 19 -19.75 -15.94 14.23
C LEU A 19 -19.02 -14.60 14.01
N VAL A 20 -18.33 -14.07 15.03
CA VAL A 20 -17.65 -12.76 14.97
C VAL A 20 -16.13 -12.94 14.94
N ALA A 21 -15.60 -13.98 14.29
CA ALA A 21 -14.16 -14.10 14.08
C ALA A 21 -13.69 -12.89 13.25
N PRO A 22 -12.90 -11.96 13.83
CA PRO A 22 -12.47 -10.78 13.10
C PRO A 22 -11.50 -11.22 11.99
N GLY A 23 -11.93 -11.04 10.74
CA GLY A 23 -11.19 -10.35 9.68
C GLY A 23 -9.79 -10.80 9.25
N LEU A 24 -9.11 -11.77 9.90
CA LEU A 24 -7.83 -12.36 9.45
C LEU A 24 -8.04 -13.36 8.30
N ALA A 25 -9.08 -13.15 7.49
CA ALA A 25 -9.70 -14.21 6.71
C ALA A 25 -8.92 -14.63 5.46
N LYS A 26 -7.90 -13.88 5.02
CA LYS A 26 -7.20 -14.17 3.75
C LYS A 26 -5.88 -14.93 3.90
N GLY A 27 -5.38 -15.13 5.13
CA GLY A 27 -4.07 -15.75 5.37
C GLY A 27 -2.92 -14.91 4.77
N PRO A 28 -1.71 -15.48 4.65
CA PRO A 28 -0.61 -14.83 3.94
C PRO A 28 -0.99 -14.54 2.48
N PRO A 29 -0.43 -13.48 1.87
CA PRO A 29 -0.63 -13.22 0.45
C PRO A 29 -0.11 -14.39 -0.39
N GLN A 30 -0.79 -14.70 -1.49
CA GLN A 30 -0.34 -15.72 -2.44
C GLN A 30 0.58 -15.15 -3.53
N LYS A 31 0.67 -13.82 -3.62
CA LYS A 31 1.59 -13.09 -4.48
C LYS A 31 1.81 -11.68 -3.95
N VAL A 32 3.02 -11.16 -4.12
CA VAL A 32 3.36 -9.76 -3.87
C VAL A 32 4.03 -9.17 -5.10
N THR A 33 3.69 -7.93 -5.45
CA THR A 33 4.47 -7.13 -6.40
C THR A 33 5.11 -5.94 -5.71
N ILE A 34 6.35 -5.64 -6.05
CA ILE A 34 7.12 -4.50 -5.53
C ILE A 34 7.53 -3.59 -6.67
N GLU A 35 7.18 -2.31 -6.56
CA GLU A 35 7.50 -1.26 -7.53
C GLU A 35 8.20 -0.10 -6.82
N GLY A 36 9.16 0.55 -7.47
CA GLY A 36 9.84 1.68 -6.85
C GLY A 36 11.18 2.05 -7.50
N PRO A 37 11.91 2.99 -6.88
CA PRO A 37 13.15 3.52 -7.43
C PRO A 37 14.24 2.44 -7.53
N GLY A 38 14.98 2.46 -8.63
CA GLY A 38 16.06 1.50 -8.91
C GLY A 38 15.58 0.15 -9.45
N LEU A 39 14.27 -0.07 -9.59
CA LEU A 39 13.71 -1.26 -10.23
C LEU A 39 13.35 -0.95 -11.68
N ALA A 40 13.90 -1.71 -12.63
CA ALA A 40 13.57 -1.56 -14.05
C ALA A 40 12.15 -2.04 -14.36
N VAL A 41 11.70 -3.09 -13.67
CA VAL A 41 10.36 -3.67 -13.76
C VAL A 41 9.85 -4.04 -12.35
N PRO A 42 8.54 -4.15 -12.14
CA PRO A 42 7.99 -4.67 -10.90
C PRO A 42 8.56 -6.05 -10.56
N ILE A 43 8.98 -6.26 -9.31
CA ILE A 43 9.38 -7.58 -8.83
C ILE A 43 8.12 -8.36 -8.48
N GLU A 44 7.95 -9.56 -9.03
CA GLU A 44 6.90 -10.49 -8.63
C GLU A 44 7.46 -11.57 -7.69
N ILE A 45 6.77 -11.80 -6.57
CA ILE A 45 7.16 -12.76 -5.53
C ILE A 45 6.02 -13.75 -5.35
N THR A 46 6.35 -15.04 -5.45
CA THR A 46 5.43 -16.17 -5.23
C THR A 46 5.99 -17.21 -4.24
N ASP A 47 7.19 -16.98 -3.72
CA ASP A 47 7.84 -17.86 -2.73
C ASP A 47 7.10 -17.80 -1.37
N PRO A 48 6.55 -18.91 -0.85
CA PRO A 48 5.72 -18.90 0.35
C PRO A 48 6.43 -18.37 1.60
N ALA A 49 7.71 -18.69 1.79
CA ALA A 49 8.47 -18.26 2.97
C ALA A 49 8.67 -16.74 2.98
N THR A 50 8.98 -16.17 1.82
CA THR A 50 9.06 -14.71 1.65
C THR A 50 7.69 -14.05 1.84
N LEU A 51 6.63 -14.64 1.26
CA LEU A 51 5.27 -14.10 1.33
C LEU A 51 4.72 -14.03 2.76
N GLU A 52 5.06 -14.98 3.62
CA GLU A 52 4.68 -14.95 5.04
C GLU A 52 5.21 -13.70 5.75
N SER A 53 6.49 -13.36 5.53
CA SER A 53 7.13 -12.17 6.12
C SER A 53 6.61 -10.84 5.53
N LEU A 54 6.10 -10.87 4.30
CA LEU A 54 5.52 -9.70 3.62
C LEU A 54 4.00 -9.57 3.85
N GLY A 55 3.40 -10.46 4.65
CA GLY A 55 1.98 -10.47 4.95
C GLY A 55 1.52 -9.28 5.79
N MET A 56 0.20 -9.07 5.81
CA MET A 56 -0.41 -8.07 6.69
C MET A 56 -0.09 -8.40 8.13
N THR A 57 0.22 -7.37 8.92
CA THR A 57 0.73 -7.45 10.30
C THR A 57 2.06 -8.17 10.50
N MET A 58 2.64 -8.76 9.44
CA MET A 58 3.96 -9.39 9.48
C MET A 58 5.02 -8.42 8.97
N LEU A 59 4.73 -7.65 7.92
CA LEU A 59 5.61 -6.59 7.44
C LEU A 59 5.55 -5.36 8.35
N GLU A 60 4.34 -4.91 8.69
CA GLU A 60 4.09 -3.78 9.57
C GLU A 60 3.94 -4.17 11.06
N ASP A 61 4.66 -3.48 11.96
CA ASP A 61 4.45 -3.56 13.41
C ASP A 61 3.22 -2.69 13.78
N VAL A 62 2.04 -3.29 13.72
CA VAL A 62 0.76 -2.60 13.94
C VAL A 62 0.54 -2.15 15.38
N ASP A 63 1.29 -2.71 16.33
CA ASP A 63 1.26 -2.31 17.74
C ASP A 63 2.07 -1.02 17.98
N SER A 64 3.06 -0.76 17.13
CA SER A 64 3.97 0.40 17.22
C SER A 64 3.66 1.48 16.17
N LYS A 65 2.46 2.07 16.24
CA LYS A 65 2.10 3.24 15.41
C LYS A 65 3.02 4.43 15.68
N ILE A 66 3.47 5.09 14.62
CA ILE A 66 4.27 6.32 14.71
C ILE A 66 3.56 7.53 14.09
N SER A 67 3.97 8.74 14.50
CA SER A 67 3.70 9.95 13.73
C SER A 67 4.52 9.93 12.45
N GLY A 68 4.00 10.52 11.36
CA GLY A 68 4.61 10.46 10.03
C GLY A 68 6.11 10.75 10.00
N PRO A 69 6.83 10.20 9.01
CA PRO A 69 8.28 10.15 9.00
C PRO A 69 8.93 11.53 8.80
N GLY A 70 10.22 11.59 9.12
CA GLY A 70 11.10 12.63 8.62
C GLY A 70 11.42 12.42 7.13
N THR A 71 12.65 12.72 6.72
CA THR A 71 13.07 12.61 5.32
C THR A 71 13.19 11.14 4.88
N LEU A 72 12.46 10.78 3.83
CA LEU A 72 12.51 9.47 3.20
C LEU A 72 13.57 9.46 2.08
N SER A 73 14.34 8.38 1.98
CA SER A 73 15.40 8.21 0.97
C SER A 73 14.96 7.35 -0.22
N ALA A 74 14.11 6.35 0.02
CA ALA A 74 13.52 5.51 -1.01
C ALA A 74 12.13 5.03 -0.56
N VAL A 75 11.19 4.93 -1.51
CA VAL A 75 9.83 4.48 -1.24
C VAL A 75 9.41 3.47 -2.31
N TYR A 76 8.97 2.31 -1.87
CA TYR A 76 8.53 1.20 -2.71
C TYR A 76 7.05 0.91 -2.46
N LEU A 77 6.26 0.83 -3.53
CA LEU A 77 4.89 0.36 -3.46
C LEU A 77 4.88 -1.17 -3.42
N VAL A 78 4.28 -1.73 -2.39
CA VAL A 78 4.06 -3.16 -2.22
C VAL A 78 2.57 -3.42 -2.37
N THR A 79 2.19 -4.24 -3.34
CA THR A 79 0.80 -4.68 -3.54
C THR A 79 0.69 -6.16 -3.21
N ARG A 80 -0.25 -6.51 -2.33
CA ARG A 80 -0.48 -7.90 -1.91
C ARG A 80 -1.71 -8.45 -2.59
N TYR A 81 -1.61 -9.68 -3.07
CA TYR A 81 -2.67 -10.34 -3.84
C TYR A 81 -3.10 -11.62 -3.16
N TYR A 82 -4.38 -11.95 -3.36
CA TYR A 82 -4.87 -13.30 -3.15
C TYR A 82 -5.25 -13.99 -4.44
N GLN A 83 -5.25 -15.32 -4.41
CA GLN A 83 -5.64 -16.12 -5.56
C GLN A 83 -7.15 -16.41 -5.51
N ASP A 84 -7.85 -16.09 -6.60
CA ASP A 84 -9.24 -16.45 -6.85
C ASP A 84 -9.30 -17.25 -8.17
N GLY A 85 -9.39 -18.58 -8.04
CA GLY A 85 -9.23 -19.50 -9.15
C GLY A 85 -7.86 -19.36 -9.83
N ALA A 86 -7.85 -18.92 -11.09
CA ALA A 86 -6.64 -18.71 -11.88
C ALA A 86 -6.14 -17.25 -11.88
N ARG A 87 -6.79 -16.36 -11.12
CA ARG A 87 -6.48 -14.92 -11.12
C ARG A 87 -5.89 -14.50 -9.78
N TYR A 88 -4.94 -13.58 -9.84
CA TYR A 88 -4.48 -12.84 -8.66
C TYR A 88 -5.25 -11.53 -8.54
N ILE A 89 -5.89 -11.31 -7.40
CA ILE A 89 -6.68 -10.12 -7.10
C ILE A 89 -5.96 -9.34 -5.99
N PRO A 90 -5.60 -8.06 -6.21
CA PRO A 90 -4.97 -7.26 -5.18
C PRO A 90 -5.98 -7.02 -4.06
N PHE A 91 -5.56 -7.17 -2.79
CA PHE A 91 -6.42 -6.89 -1.65
C PHE A 91 -5.98 -5.71 -0.82
N ASP A 92 -4.68 -5.37 -0.78
CA ASP A 92 -4.22 -4.14 -0.14
C ASP A 92 -2.89 -3.65 -0.72
N GLN A 93 -2.52 -2.45 -0.29
CA GLN A 93 -1.30 -1.78 -0.68
C GLN A 93 -0.62 -1.15 0.53
N VAL A 94 0.71 -1.20 0.54
CA VAL A 94 1.54 -0.50 1.52
C VAL A 94 2.72 0.18 0.82
N LEU A 95 3.25 1.25 1.40
CA LEU A 95 4.52 1.83 1.00
C LEU A 95 5.60 1.39 1.98
N TYR A 96 6.61 0.69 1.50
CA TYR A 96 7.82 0.40 2.27
C TYR A 96 8.83 1.51 2.01
N ALA A 97 9.27 2.21 3.07
CA ALA A 97 10.12 3.38 2.96
C ALA A 97 11.39 3.25 3.79
N ARG A 98 12.53 3.64 3.22
CA ARG A 98 13.78 3.85 3.96
C ARG A 98 13.88 5.29 4.42
N GLN A 99 14.42 5.48 5.62
CA GLN A 99 14.71 6.80 6.16
C GLN A 99 16.19 7.15 5.89
N ALA A 100 16.49 8.43 5.70
CA ALA A 100 17.88 8.87 5.51
C ALA A 100 18.71 8.77 6.80
N GLU A 101 18.07 8.95 7.96
CA GLU A 101 18.72 9.08 9.26
C GLU A 101 18.42 7.92 10.22
N SER A 102 17.74 6.87 9.75
CA SER A 102 17.37 5.72 10.58
C SER A 102 17.55 4.40 9.83
N ASP A 103 18.15 3.43 10.50
CA ASP A 103 18.31 2.06 10.01
C ASP A 103 17.00 1.26 10.05
N ARG A 104 15.96 1.80 10.68
CA ARG A 104 14.66 1.13 10.77
C ARG A 104 13.74 1.60 9.64
N PRO A 105 13.39 0.72 8.69
CA PRO A 105 12.47 1.06 7.62
C PRO A 105 11.05 1.20 8.17
N LEU A 106 10.24 1.92 7.42
CA LEU A 106 8.86 2.25 7.76
C LEU A 106 7.89 1.66 6.76
N VAL A 107 6.67 1.45 7.21
CA VAL A 107 5.57 0.99 6.39
C VAL A 107 4.43 1.97 6.52
N TYR A 108 3.97 2.54 5.40
CA TYR A 108 2.72 3.28 5.34
C TYR A 108 1.64 2.38 4.79
N TYR A 109 0.60 2.13 5.57
CA TYR A 109 -0.53 1.33 5.12
C TYR A 109 -1.44 2.21 4.25
N VAL A 110 -1.41 1.99 2.93
CA VAL A 110 -2.19 2.79 1.98
C VAL A 110 -3.68 2.46 2.16
N GLY A 111 -3.99 1.16 2.18
CA GLY A 111 -5.31 0.66 2.52
C GLY A 111 -5.71 -0.59 1.74
N ILE A 112 -6.90 -1.09 2.07
CA ILE A 112 -7.52 -2.22 1.39
C ILE A 112 -8.08 -1.77 0.02
N VAL A 113 -7.75 -2.50 -1.04
CA VAL A 113 -8.27 -2.24 -2.39
C VAL A 113 -9.78 -2.51 -2.41
N ASN A 114 -10.57 -1.50 -2.80
CA ASN A 114 -12.04 -1.54 -2.78
C ASN A 114 -12.64 -1.85 -1.40
N GLY A 115 -11.94 -1.48 -0.33
CA GLY A 115 -12.39 -1.70 1.04
C GLY A 115 -11.89 -0.61 1.98
N TRP A 116 -11.89 -0.92 3.27
CA TRP A 116 -11.37 -0.05 4.31
C TRP A 116 -10.83 -0.89 5.46
N SER A 117 -9.75 -0.41 6.09
CA SER A 117 -9.24 -0.92 7.36
C SER A 117 -9.03 0.21 8.35
N GLU A 118 -9.10 -0.11 9.64
CA GLU A 118 -8.68 0.78 10.70
C GLU A 118 -7.21 1.23 10.58
N PHE A 119 -6.38 0.49 9.83
CA PHE A 119 -4.97 0.81 9.60
C PHE A 119 -4.74 1.80 8.46
N ASP A 120 -5.76 2.10 7.64
CA ASP A 120 -5.67 2.99 6.48
C ASP A 120 -5.05 4.35 6.83
N GLY A 121 -4.06 4.76 6.05
CA GLY A 121 -3.39 6.05 6.16
C GLY A 121 -2.49 6.19 7.39
N ARG A 122 -1.96 5.09 7.93
CA ARG A 122 -1.09 5.10 9.11
C ARG A 122 0.33 4.66 8.80
N TRP A 123 1.26 5.20 9.57
CA TRP A 123 2.66 4.83 9.56
C TRP A 123 2.97 3.87 10.70
N PHE A 124 3.77 2.87 10.38
CA PHE A 124 4.27 1.83 11.27
C PHE A 124 5.76 1.66 11.06
N ASN A 125 6.43 1.10 12.07
CA ASN A 125 7.74 0.51 11.83
C ASN A 125 7.56 -0.78 11.02
N ALA A 126 8.51 -1.10 10.16
CA ALA A 126 8.62 -2.47 9.67
C ALA A 126 9.03 -3.39 10.84
N THR A 127 8.51 -4.62 10.86
CA THR A 127 9.07 -5.65 11.74
C THR A 127 10.47 -6.01 11.29
N ALA A 128 11.26 -6.65 12.17
CA ALA A 128 12.62 -7.08 11.81
C ALA A 128 12.62 -8.10 10.66
N ASP A 129 11.71 -9.07 10.70
CA ASP A 129 11.61 -10.13 9.69
C ASP A 129 11.07 -9.58 8.36
N GLY A 130 10.05 -8.72 8.40
CA GLY A 130 9.52 -8.05 7.22
C GLY A 130 10.54 -7.14 6.55
N ALA A 131 11.32 -6.38 7.34
CA ALA A 131 12.42 -5.57 6.84
C ALA A 131 13.50 -6.46 6.19
N ALA A 132 13.95 -7.51 6.86
CA ALA A 132 14.95 -8.43 6.31
C ALA A 132 14.50 -9.08 5.00
N ALA A 133 13.23 -9.48 4.90
CA ALA A 133 12.64 -10.03 3.68
C ALA A 133 12.63 -9.00 2.55
N MET A 134 12.16 -7.78 2.80
CA MET A 134 12.16 -6.69 1.82
C MET A 134 13.57 -6.37 1.33
N GLU A 135 14.54 -6.22 2.25
CA GLU A 135 15.93 -5.94 1.91
C GLU A 135 16.58 -7.06 1.10
N SER A 136 16.29 -8.33 1.42
CA SER A 136 16.76 -9.48 0.65
C SER A 136 16.24 -9.46 -0.78
N VAL A 137 14.94 -9.17 -0.97
CA VAL A 137 14.31 -9.11 -2.29
C VAL A 137 14.88 -7.95 -3.12
N LEU A 138 14.94 -6.75 -2.53
CA LEU A 138 15.47 -5.57 -3.20
C LEU A 138 16.96 -5.74 -3.57
N GLY A 139 17.76 -6.33 -2.68
CA GLY A 139 19.17 -6.61 -2.95
C GLY A 139 19.37 -7.54 -4.15
N LYS A 140 18.58 -8.61 -4.25
CA LYS A 140 18.62 -9.53 -5.41
C LYS A 140 18.26 -8.84 -6.72
N ALA A 141 17.26 -7.96 -6.70
CA ALA A 141 16.82 -7.24 -7.89
C ALA A 141 17.87 -6.23 -8.39
N VAL A 142 18.52 -5.51 -7.48
CA VAL A 142 19.60 -4.57 -7.84
C VAL A 142 20.80 -5.31 -8.46
N VAL A 143 21.16 -6.47 -7.91
CA VAL A 143 22.24 -7.30 -8.48
C VAL A 143 21.86 -7.80 -9.88
N ALA A 144 20.62 -8.28 -10.06
CA ALA A 144 20.14 -8.73 -11.36
C ALA A 144 20.13 -7.61 -12.42
N ALA A 145 19.63 -6.42 -12.06
CA ALA A 145 19.62 -5.25 -12.94
C ALA A 145 21.04 -4.80 -13.32
N SER A 146 21.99 -4.87 -12.39
CA SER A 146 23.40 -4.53 -12.65
C SER A 146 24.05 -5.53 -13.61
N ALA A 147 23.78 -6.83 -13.44
CA ALA A 147 24.29 -7.88 -14.33
C ALA A 147 23.70 -7.77 -15.75
N GLU A 148 22.43 -7.39 -15.88
CA GLU A 148 21.78 -7.15 -17.17
C GLU A 148 22.38 -5.93 -17.87
N ALA A 149 22.65 -4.85 -17.14
CA ALA A 149 23.30 -3.65 -17.68
C ALA A 149 24.73 -3.94 -18.17
N GLU A 150 25.48 -4.82 -17.50
CA GLU A 150 26.82 -5.24 -17.92
C GLU A 150 26.79 -6.21 -19.12
N SER A 151 25.73 -7.04 -19.22
CA SER A 151 25.55 -8.01 -20.31
C SER A 151 24.94 -7.41 -21.57
N ALA A 152 24.37 -6.20 -21.49
CA ALA A 152 23.90 -5.48 -22.66
C ALA A 152 25.08 -5.27 -23.61
N PRO A 153 25.04 -5.80 -24.86
CA PRO A 153 26.14 -5.64 -25.79
C PRO A 153 26.43 -4.15 -25.90
N ALA A 154 27.69 -3.77 -25.63
CA ALA A 154 28.17 -2.40 -25.75
C ALA A 154 27.52 -1.80 -27.00
N PRO A 155 26.79 -0.67 -26.90
CA PRO A 155 25.99 -0.13 -28.00
C PRO A 155 26.84 -0.20 -29.24
N ALA A 156 26.50 -1.11 -30.16
CA ALA A 156 27.32 -1.37 -31.33
C ALA A 156 27.57 0.01 -31.93
N GLU A 157 28.85 0.43 -31.97
CA GLU A 157 29.26 1.75 -32.46
C GLU A 157 28.50 1.98 -33.75
N GLN A 158 27.41 2.72 -33.66
CA GLN A 158 26.52 2.93 -34.78
C GLN A 158 27.39 3.75 -35.72
N PRO A 159 27.83 3.21 -36.86
CA PRO A 159 28.84 3.85 -37.68
C PRO A 159 28.32 5.25 -37.94
N ALA A 160 29.09 6.27 -37.53
CA ALA A 160 28.69 7.65 -37.55
C ALA A 160 28.10 7.96 -38.93
N GLU A 161 26.77 7.96 -39.03
CA GLU A 161 26.10 8.23 -40.28
C GLU A 161 26.38 9.71 -40.54
N PRO A 162 27.11 10.05 -41.62
CA PRO A 162 27.52 11.43 -41.86
C PRO A 162 26.27 12.28 -41.91
N ALA A 163 26.22 13.26 -41.01
CA ALA A 163 25.11 14.15 -40.79
C ALA A 163 24.61 14.74 -42.14
N ALA A 164 23.57 14.14 -42.69
CA ALA A 164 22.74 14.81 -43.66
C ALA A 164 21.98 15.89 -42.89
N ILE A 165 22.47 17.12 -43.01
CA ILE A 165 21.82 18.34 -42.51
C ILE A 165 20.51 18.50 -43.29
N ALA A 166 19.49 17.72 -42.94
CA ALA A 166 18.14 17.96 -43.39
C ALA A 166 17.61 19.13 -42.56
N SER A 167 17.50 20.30 -43.19
CA SER A 167 16.78 21.46 -42.64
C SER A 167 15.35 21.06 -42.27
N VAL A 168 15.13 20.72 -41.00
CA VAL A 168 13.79 20.58 -40.44
C VAL A 168 13.21 21.98 -40.33
N GLN A 169 12.31 22.30 -41.25
CA GLN A 169 11.49 23.50 -41.19
C GLN A 169 10.69 23.52 -39.88
N PRO A 170 10.68 24.64 -39.12
CA PRO A 170 9.82 24.77 -37.95
C PRO A 170 8.36 24.74 -38.39
N LYS A 171 7.64 23.68 -38.00
CA LYS A 171 6.18 23.61 -38.12
C LYS A 171 5.60 24.72 -37.27
N SER A 172 5.10 25.74 -37.96
CA SER A 172 4.44 26.94 -37.43
C SER A 172 3.47 26.61 -36.29
N ALA A 173 3.64 27.34 -35.18
CA ALA A 173 2.80 27.27 -34.00
C ALA A 173 1.32 27.55 -34.33
N PRO A 174 0.36 26.87 -33.68
CA PRO A 174 -1.03 27.26 -33.75
C PRO A 174 -1.26 28.60 -33.04
N SER A 175 -1.91 29.53 -33.74
CA SER A 175 -2.32 30.84 -33.25
C SER A 175 -3.19 30.78 -31.98
N PRO A 176 -3.06 31.75 -31.06
CA PRO A 176 -3.94 31.86 -29.90
C PRO A 176 -5.20 32.63 -30.28
N LEU A 177 -6.32 31.97 -30.58
CA LEU A 177 -7.62 32.66 -30.70
C LEU A 177 -8.79 31.78 -30.25
N SER A 178 -9.56 32.35 -29.32
CA SER A 178 -10.94 32.01 -28.96
C SER A 178 -11.17 30.83 -28.01
N VAL A 179 -10.98 31.07 -26.70
CA VAL A 179 -11.82 30.42 -25.67
C VAL A 179 -13.05 31.30 -25.50
N ALA A 180 -14.14 30.92 -26.15
CA ALA A 180 -15.45 31.51 -25.96
C ALA A 180 -16.01 31.08 -24.60
N LEU A 181 -16.45 32.11 -23.87
CA LEU A 181 -17.16 32.04 -22.61
C LEU A 181 -18.57 31.44 -22.84
N LEU A 182 -18.81 30.21 -22.41
CA LEU A 182 -20.15 29.68 -22.09
C LEU A 182 -19.97 28.97 -20.73
N GLY A 183 -20.52 29.42 -19.61
CA GLY A 183 -21.85 30.01 -19.46
C GLY A 183 -22.88 28.89 -19.31
N ALA A 184 -22.77 28.04 -18.29
CA ALA A 184 -23.85 27.17 -17.84
C ALA A 184 -23.79 26.96 -16.33
N THR A 185 -24.52 27.81 -15.62
CA THR A 185 -24.96 27.64 -14.25
C THR A 185 -25.77 26.35 -14.09
N LEU A 186 -25.31 25.44 -13.23
CA LEU A 186 -26.17 24.47 -12.55
C LEU A 186 -26.04 24.69 -11.04
N ALA A 187 -26.91 25.55 -10.53
CA ALA A 187 -27.31 25.54 -9.15
C ALA A 187 -28.09 24.25 -8.89
N GLY A 188 -27.49 23.31 -8.18
CA GLY A 188 -28.14 22.09 -7.71
C GLY A 188 -27.64 21.80 -6.31
N GLY A 189 -28.48 22.08 -5.31
CA GLY A 189 -28.11 22.11 -3.91
C GLY A 189 -27.70 20.76 -3.32
N PHE A 190 -26.76 20.81 -2.40
CA PHE A 190 -26.70 19.89 -1.27
C PHE A 190 -26.69 20.72 0.00
N ALA A 191 -27.89 20.90 0.54
CA ALA A 191 -28.11 21.41 1.86
C ALA A 191 -27.64 20.39 2.90
N ALA A 192 -26.95 20.92 3.92
CA ALA A 192 -27.11 20.55 5.33
C ALA A 192 -27.15 19.06 5.69
N GLY A 193 -25.98 18.54 6.07
CA GLY A 193 -25.83 17.27 6.80
C GLY A 193 -24.68 17.28 7.80
N TRP A 194 -24.28 18.45 8.30
CA TRP A 194 -23.33 18.60 9.39
C TRP A 194 -24.09 19.08 10.60
N LEU A 195 -24.54 18.16 11.46
CA LEU A 195 -24.83 18.39 12.89
C LEU A 195 -25.26 17.05 13.50
N LEU A 196 -24.55 16.66 14.57
CA LEU A 196 -24.79 15.59 15.56
C LEU A 196 -23.64 14.57 15.62
N ARG A 197 -22.46 15.03 16.06
CA ARG A 197 -21.56 14.15 16.82
C ARG A 197 -22.10 14.08 18.26
N PRO A 198 -22.46 12.90 18.80
CA PRO A 198 -22.80 12.77 20.21
C PRO A 198 -21.56 13.08 21.06
N ARG A 199 -21.70 14.05 21.98
CA ARG A 199 -20.75 14.27 23.07
C ARG A 199 -20.78 13.03 23.96
N VAL A 200 -19.71 12.24 23.95
CA VAL A 200 -19.51 11.19 24.96
C VAL A 200 -19.19 11.89 26.29
N PRO A 201 -19.95 11.65 27.37
CA PRO A 201 -19.63 12.21 28.67
C PRO A 201 -18.32 11.62 29.19
N ARG A 202 -17.40 12.50 29.57
CA ARG A 202 -16.11 12.17 30.18
C ARG A 202 -16.39 11.62 31.58
N ALA A 203 -16.18 10.32 31.78
CA ALA A 203 -16.27 9.71 33.10
C ALA A 203 -15.24 10.36 34.05
N ALA A 204 -15.73 10.92 35.15
CA ALA A 204 -14.89 11.49 36.20
C ALA A 204 -14.20 10.34 36.97
N ASN A 205 -12.87 10.37 37.01
CA ASN A 205 -12.06 9.53 37.88
C ASN A 205 -12.33 9.89 39.34
N LEU A 206 -13.11 9.07 40.04
CA LEU A 206 -13.16 9.08 41.50
C LEU A 206 -11.93 8.32 42.03
N ARG A 207 -10.93 9.10 42.45
CA ARG A 207 -9.91 8.64 43.39
C ARG A 207 -10.59 8.21 44.69
N ARG A 208 -10.28 7.01 45.18
CA ARG A 208 -10.37 6.71 46.62
C ARG A 208 -8.96 6.56 47.18
N ALA A 209 -8.80 7.16 48.35
CA ALA A 209 -7.68 7.08 49.27
C ALA A 209 -7.59 5.68 49.89
#